data_AF-A0A7C3TVI9-F1
#
_entry.id   AF-A0A7C3TVI9-F1
#
_cell.length_a   1.000
_cell.length_b   1.000
_cell.length_c   1.000
_cell.angle_alpha   90.00
_cell.angle_beta   90.00
_cell.angle_gamma   90.00
#
_symmetry.space_group_name_H-M   'P 1'
#
loop_
_entity.id
_entity.type
_entity.pdbx_description
1 polymer ?
#
loop_
_entity_poly.entity_id
_entity_poly.type
_entity_poly.pdbx_seq_one_letter_code
_entity_poly.pdbx_strand_id
1 'polypeptide(L)' 'ELKSAHDAGRKWAGINVFTGRVMDAWAEGVIEPLKIKTQAISSASEVATMILRIDDVIAAGGIDKGPKQPEMPEM' A
#
# COMPACT_ATOMS: atom_id res chain seq x y z
N GLU A 1 -14.36 -8.25 19.09
CA GLU A 1 -14.83 -7.08 19.85
C GLU A 1 -15.13 -5.87 18.97
N LEU A 2 -14.16 -5.33 18.21
CA LEU A 2 -14.40 -4.17 17.34
C LEU A 2 -15.54 -4.41 16.32
N LYS A 3 -15.51 -5.55 15.60
CA LYS A 3 -16.58 -5.92 14.66
C LYS A 3 -17.96 -5.97 15.36
N SER A 4 -18.05 -6.68 16.48
CA SER A 4 -19.29 -6.76 17.28
C SER A 4 -19.76 -5.37 17.77
N ALA A 5 -18.85 -4.43 18.03
CA ALA A 5 -19.21 -3.06 18.38
C ALA A 5 -19.86 -2.32 17.21
N HIS A 6 -19.32 -2.46 15.99
CA HIS A 6 -19.91 -1.88 14.78
C HIS A 6 -21.24 -2.54 14.41
N ASP A 7 -21.35 -3.87 14.54
CA ASP A 7 -22.61 -4.61 14.30
C ASP A 7 -23.73 -4.16 15.26
N ALA A 8 -23.37 -3.71 16.48
CA ALA A 8 -24.29 -3.11 17.45
C ALA A 8 -24.60 -1.62 17.19
N GLY A 9 -24.18 -1.07 16.03
CA GLY A 9 -24.49 0.32 15.63
C GLY A 9 -23.52 1.38 16.19
N ARG A 10 -22.45 0.99 16.89
CA ARG A 10 -21.44 1.95 17.37
C ARG A 10 -20.54 2.39 16.22
N LYS A 11 -20.98 3.43 15.50
CA LYS A 11 -20.31 3.98 14.31
C LYS A 11 -18.84 4.34 14.54
N TRP A 12 -18.54 4.98 15.67
CA TRP A 12 -17.21 5.52 15.98
C TRP A 12 -16.35 4.56 16.82
N ALA A 13 -16.74 3.29 16.92
CA ALA A 13 -15.88 2.30 17.57
C ALA A 13 -14.52 2.27 16.84
N GLY A 14 -13.44 2.49 17.58
CA GLY A 14 -12.07 2.47 17.10
C GLY A 14 -11.18 1.66 18.04
N ILE A 15 -9.91 1.50 17.69
CA ILE A 15 -8.91 0.88 18.56
C ILE A 15 -8.02 1.96 19.13
N ASN A 16 -7.88 1.96 20.46
CA ASN A 16 -6.83 2.73 21.11
C ASN A 16 -5.48 2.04 20.88
N VAL A 17 -4.56 2.66 20.17
CA VAL A 17 -3.27 2.05 19.81
C VAL A 17 -2.34 1.84 21.01
N PHE A 18 -2.54 2.54 22.12
CA PHE A 18 -1.73 2.39 23.34
C PHE A 18 -2.21 1.24 24.21
N THR A 19 -3.52 1.01 24.29
CA THR A 19 -4.10 -0.03 25.16
C THR A 19 -4.55 -1.28 24.41
N GLY A 20 -4.66 -1.20 23.07
CA GLY A 20 -5.19 -2.25 22.22
C GLY A 20 -6.70 -2.50 22.39
N ARG A 21 -7.40 -1.71 23.20
CA ARG A 21 -8.82 -1.89 23.51
C ARG A 21 -9.72 -1.06 22.59
N VAL A 22 -10.96 -1.50 22.45
CA VAL A 22 -12.00 -0.74 21.74
C VAL A 22 -12.32 0.53 22.53
N MET A 23 -12.34 1.67 21.84
CA MET A 23 -12.72 2.98 22.37
C MET A 23 -13.70 3.67 21.42
N ASP A 24 -14.30 4.77 21.85
CA ASP A 24 -15.04 5.68 20.96
C ASP A 24 -14.06 6.72 20.40
N ALA A 25 -13.71 6.62 19.11
CA ALA A 25 -12.73 7.49 18.48
C ALA A 25 -13.21 8.96 18.42
N TRP A 26 -14.52 9.20 18.35
CA TRP A 26 -15.06 10.56 18.31
C TRP A 26 -14.95 11.23 19.68
N ALA A 27 -15.32 10.52 20.75
CA ALA A 27 -15.22 11.02 22.11
C ALA A 27 -13.76 11.29 22.53
N GLU A 28 -12.83 10.47 22.05
CA GLU A 28 -11.38 10.60 22.30
C GLU A 28 -10.68 11.62 21.38
N GLY A 29 -11.43 12.31 20.49
CA GLY A 29 -10.91 13.35 19.61
C GLY A 29 -10.02 12.83 18.46
N VAL A 30 -10.07 11.53 18.17
CA VAL A 30 -9.33 10.92 17.06
C VAL A 30 -10.11 11.10 15.77
N ILE A 31 -9.82 12.21 15.08
CA ILE A 31 -10.54 12.67 13.89
C ILE A 31 -9.59 12.77 12.70
N GLU A 32 -10.08 12.37 11.52
CA GLU A 32 -9.33 12.48 10.27
C GLU A 32 -10.18 13.20 9.20
N PRO A 33 -9.57 14.04 8.33
CA PRO A 33 -10.31 14.69 7.26
C PRO A 33 -10.84 13.67 6.25
N LEU A 34 -12.10 13.84 5.83
CA LEU A 34 -12.78 12.96 4.87
C LEU A 34 -11.94 12.72 3.61
N LYS A 35 -11.31 13.78 3.09
CA LYS A 35 -10.49 13.75 1.87
C LYS A 35 -9.34 12.73 1.95
N ILE A 36 -8.76 12.54 3.13
CA ILE A 36 -7.63 11.62 3.32
C ILE A 36 -8.11 10.17 3.15
N LYS A 37 -9.25 9.80 3.75
CA LYS A 37 -9.80 8.44 3.63
C LYS A 37 -10.32 8.13 2.24
N THR A 38 -11.01 9.06 1.61
CA THR A 38 -11.53 8.85 0.24
C THR A 38 -10.39 8.69 -0.76
N GLN A 39 -9.35 9.53 -0.67
CA GLN A 39 -8.18 9.42 -1.53
C GLN A 39 -7.44 8.10 -1.29
N ALA A 40 -7.19 7.74 -0.03
CA ALA A 40 -6.47 6.50 0.30
C ALA A 40 -7.16 5.26 -0.28
N ILE A 41 -8.49 5.18 -0.18
CA ILE A 41 -9.27 4.07 -0.77
C ILE A 41 -9.18 4.11 -2.30
N SER A 42 -9.41 5.26 -2.94
CA SER A 42 -9.35 5.38 -4.40
C SER A 42 -7.98 4.97 -4.95
N SER A 43 -6.90 5.51 -4.39
CA SER A 43 -5.53 5.20 -4.82
C SER A 43 -5.17 3.74 -4.57
N ALA A 44 -5.56 3.16 -3.43
CA ALA A 44 -5.32 1.74 -3.16
C ALA A 44 -6.06 0.84 -4.17
N SER A 45 -7.32 1.15 -4.49
CA SER A 45 -8.10 0.40 -5.48
C SER A 45 -7.52 0.51 -6.89
N GLU A 46 -7.07 1.70 -7.30
CA GLU A 46 -6.40 1.91 -8.60
C GLU A 46 -5.12 1.08 -8.70
N VAL A 47 -4.26 1.14 -7.67
CA VAL A 47 -3.00 0.37 -7.65
C VAL A 47 -3.26 -1.13 -7.62
N ALA A 48 -4.19 -1.59 -6.79
CA ALA A 48 -4.58 -3.00 -6.77
C ALA A 48 -5.07 -3.47 -8.16
N THR A 49 -5.88 -2.64 -8.83
CA THR A 49 -6.36 -2.92 -10.18
C THR A 49 -5.22 -2.95 -11.20
N MET A 50 -4.24 -2.04 -11.10
CA MET A 50 -3.06 -2.06 -11.96
C MET A 50 -2.28 -3.35 -11.79
N ILE A 51 -2.02 -3.78 -10.56
CA ILE A 51 -1.30 -5.03 -10.27
C ILE A 51 -2.04 -6.25 -10.81
N LEU A 52 -3.35 -6.34 -10.58
CA LEU A 52 -4.18 -7.47 -11.04
C LEU A 52 -4.25 -7.60 -12.56
N ARG A 53 -3.93 -6.54 -13.32
CA ARG A 53 -3.90 -6.53 -14.79
C ARG A 53 -2.54 -6.89 -15.38
N ILE A 54 -1.52 -7.07 -14.55
CA ILE A 54 -0.20 -7.47 -15.03
C ILE A 54 -0.22 -8.97 -15.28
N ASP A 55 -0.14 -9.35 -16.53
CA ASP A 55 -0.06 -10.76 -16.93
C ASP A 55 1.38 -11.28 -16.79
N ASP A 56 2.35 -10.55 -17.36
CA ASP A 56 3.77 -10.88 -17.31
C ASP A 56 4.62 -9.62 -17.11
N VAL A 57 5.74 -9.76 -16.37
CA VAL A 57 6.76 -8.72 -16.22
C VAL A 57 8.00 -9.13 -17.00
N ILE A 58 8.28 -8.45 -18.10
CA ILE A 58 9.52 -8.65 -18.85
C ILE A 58 10.57 -7.66 -18.31
N ALA A 59 11.50 -8.17 -17.51
CA ALA A 59 12.67 -7.40 -17.11
C ALA A 59 13.69 -7.44 -18.25
N ALA A 60 14.02 -6.28 -18.83
CA ALA A 60 15.16 -6.18 -19.73
C ALA A 60 16.45 -6.41 -18.93
N GLY A 61 17.06 -7.58 -19.09
CA GLY A 61 18.42 -7.82 -18.63
C GLY A 61 19.36 -6.78 -19.26
N GLY A 62 20.32 -6.29 -18.47
CA GLY A 62 21.25 -5.24 -18.89
C GLY A 62 21.78 -5.51 -20.29
N ILE A 63 21.70 -4.50 -21.16
CA ILE A 63 22.27 -4.53 -22.51
C ILE A 63 23.70 -5.04 -22.38
N ASP A 64 23.94 -6.27 -22.82
CA ASP A 64 25.27 -6.85 -22.81
C ASP A 64 26.20 -5.87 -23.53
N LYS A 65 27.26 -5.50 -22.82
CA LYS A 65 28.28 -4.57 -23.28
C LYS A 65 28.69 -4.95 -24.70
N GLY A 66 28.70 -3.96 -25.59
CA GLY A 66 29.07 -4.09 -27.00
C GLY A 66 30.38 -4.86 -27.23
N PRO A 67 30.63 -5.25 -28.49
CA PRO A 67 31.61 -6.27 -28.84
C PRO A 67 32.96 -6.02 -28.18
N LYS A 68 33.47 -7.04 -27.46
CA LYS A 68 34.82 -7.03 -26.88
C LYS A 68 35.83 -6.75 -28.00
N GLN A 69 36.51 -5.62 -27.89
CA GLN A 69 37.59 -5.25 -28.79
C GLN A 69 38.70 -6.31 -28.68
N PRO A 70 39.19 -6.89 -29.78
CA PRO A 70 40.22 -7.91 -29.70
C PRO A 70 41.52 -7.29 -29.19
N GLU A 71 42.08 -7.85 -28.11
CA GLU A 71 43.42 -7.51 -27.63
C GLU A 71 44.43 -7.96 -28.69
N MET A 72 45.21 -7.02 -29.22
CA MET A 72 46.34 -7.35 -30.07
C MET A 72 47.48 -7.88 -29.19
N PRO A 73 48.16 -8.97 -29.57
CA PRO A 73 49.33 -9.44 -28.84
C PRO A 73 50.44 -8.38 -28.90
N GLU A 74 51.08 -8.13 -27.75
CA GLU A 74 52.35 -7.39 -27.71
C GLU A 74 53.43 -8.18 -28.48
N MET A 75 54.32 -7.43 -29.13
CA MET A 75 55.32 -7.84 -30.12
C MET A 75 56.10 -9.11 -29.81
#